data_AF-A0A432EHT1-F1
#
_entry.id   AF-A0A432EHT1-F1
#
_cell.length_a   1.000
_cell.length_b   1.000
_cell.length_c   1.000
_cell.angle_alpha   90.00
_cell.angle_beta   90.00
_cell.angle_gamma   90.00
#
_symmetry.space_group_name_H-M   'P 1'
#
loop_
_entity.id
_entity.type
_entity.pdbx_description
1 polymer ?
#
loop_
_entity_poly.entity_id
_entity_poly.type
_entity_poly.pdbx_seq_one_letter_code
_entity_poly.pdbx_strand_id
1 'polypeptide(L)'
;IGGKRTLKIGDLFGTVVIPFKKLDTDEDHEDLVEMAEEIIDFWAENGLEHERCGEMIDRIGLANFLEGIGVDVDPNMVAHPRTSNYVRMDTWDEEAAKWEERKKAG
;
A
#
# COMPACT_ATOMS: atom_id res chain seq x y z
N ILE A 1 -6.28 -3.09 -8.28
CA ILE A 1 -6.56 -1.65 -8.05
C ILE A 1 -5.62 -0.78 -8.88
N GLY A 2 -6.02 0.44 -9.27
CA GLY A 2 -5.10 1.43 -9.84
C GLY A 2 -4.96 1.48 -11.37
N GLY A 3 -5.66 0.62 -12.10
CA GLY A 3 -5.61 0.63 -13.58
C GLY A 3 -6.12 1.95 -14.18
N LYS A 4 -5.38 2.51 -15.13
CA LYS A 4 -5.70 3.81 -15.76
C LYS A 4 -5.02 3.99 -17.11
N ARG A 5 -5.48 5.02 -17.85
CA ARG A 5 -4.91 5.48 -19.11
C ARG A 5 -3.93 6.65 -18.91
N THR A 6 -3.35 7.11 -20.00
CA THR A 6 -2.05 7.76 -20.12
C THR A 6 -1.82 8.99 -19.24
N LEU A 7 -2.81 9.85 -19.05
CA LEU A 7 -2.62 11.07 -18.27
C LEU A 7 -2.77 10.79 -16.76
N LYS A 8 -1.89 11.31 -15.87
CA LYS A 8 -0.70 12.14 -16.16
C LYS A 8 0.63 11.36 -16.23
N ILE A 9 0.79 10.30 -15.43
CA ILE A 9 2.10 9.60 -15.28
C ILE A 9 2.29 8.36 -16.17
N GLY A 10 1.37 8.08 -17.10
CA GLY A 10 1.41 6.91 -17.97
C GLY A 10 0.23 5.95 -17.78
N ASP A 11 0.18 4.92 -18.60
CA ASP A 11 -0.79 3.84 -18.49
C ASP A 11 -0.39 2.89 -17.34
N LEU A 12 -1.35 2.50 -16.51
CA LEU A 12 -1.15 1.52 -15.45
C LEU A 12 -2.13 0.36 -15.64
N PHE A 13 -1.64 -0.86 -15.46
CA PHE A 13 -2.49 -2.01 -15.20
C PHE A 13 -2.86 -2.09 -13.71
N GLY A 14 -3.82 -2.94 -13.37
CA GLY A 14 -4.22 -3.14 -11.98
C GLY A 14 -3.14 -3.89 -11.17
N THR A 15 -2.85 -3.39 -9.98
CA THR A 15 -2.05 -4.09 -8.96
C THR A 15 -2.95 -5.04 -8.16
N VAL A 16 -2.42 -6.22 -7.83
CA VAL A 16 -3.08 -7.19 -6.93
C VAL A 16 -3.05 -6.63 -5.50
N VAL A 17 -4.22 -6.49 -4.90
CA VAL A 17 -4.38 -6.06 -3.49
C VAL A 17 -4.90 -7.20 -2.65
N ILE A 18 -5.90 -7.95 -3.15
CA ILE A 18 -6.37 -9.19 -2.54
C ILE A 18 -6.09 -10.34 -3.51
N PRO A 19 -5.17 -11.27 -3.18
CA PRO A 19 -4.84 -12.39 -4.06
C PRO A 19 -6.05 -13.30 -4.35
N PHE A 20 -6.93 -13.47 -3.36
CA PHE A 20 -8.15 -14.25 -3.49
C PHE A 20 -9.21 -13.74 -2.50
N LYS A 21 -10.43 -13.51 -2.99
CA LYS A 21 -11.60 -13.21 -2.17
C LYS A 21 -12.74 -14.12 -2.65
N LYS A 22 -13.36 -14.84 -1.72
CA LYS A 22 -14.54 -15.65 -2.02
C LYS A 22 -15.75 -14.73 -2.19
N LEU A 23 -16.70 -15.10 -3.05
CA LEU A 23 -17.91 -14.32 -3.37
C LEU A 23 -19.10 -15.25 -3.58
N ASP A 24 -19.38 -16.12 -2.59
CA ASP A 24 -20.46 -17.11 -2.68
C ASP A 24 -21.70 -16.69 -1.86
N THR A 25 -21.53 -15.83 -0.85
CA THR A 25 -22.59 -15.42 0.08
C THR A 25 -22.83 -13.92 0.02
N ASP A 26 -24.00 -13.47 0.47
CA ASP A 26 -24.30 -12.02 0.58
C ASP A 26 -23.29 -11.30 1.49
N GLU A 27 -22.82 -11.95 2.56
CA GLU A 27 -21.76 -11.44 3.45
C GLU A 27 -20.42 -11.24 2.70
N ASP A 28 -20.03 -12.17 1.83
CA ASP A 28 -18.81 -12.03 1.01
C ASP A 28 -18.93 -10.81 0.05
N HIS A 29 -20.14 -10.53 -0.44
CA HIS A 29 -20.41 -9.37 -1.29
C HIS A 29 -20.39 -8.06 -0.49
N GLU A 30 -20.94 -8.06 0.72
CA GLU A 30 -20.89 -6.92 1.65
C GLU A 30 -19.43 -6.56 2.00
N ASP A 31 -18.61 -7.57 2.33
CA ASP A 31 -17.17 -7.41 2.61
C ASP A 31 -16.39 -6.87 1.39
N LEU A 32 -16.77 -7.24 0.15
CA LEU A 32 -16.21 -6.62 -1.05
C LEU A 32 -16.59 -5.13 -1.19
N VAL A 33 -17.82 -4.78 -0.85
CA VAL A 33 -18.30 -3.38 -0.90
C VAL A 33 -17.61 -2.55 0.18
N GLU A 34 -17.53 -3.05 1.41
CA GLU A 34 -16.85 -2.39 2.52
C GLU A 34 -15.38 -2.09 2.17
N MET A 35 -14.65 -3.08 1.65
CA MET A 35 -13.28 -2.86 1.17
C MET A 35 -13.21 -1.79 0.05
N ALA A 36 -14.19 -1.74 -0.84
CA ALA A 36 -14.23 -0.73 -1.89
C ALA A 36 -14.51 0.69 -1.34
N GLU A 37 -15.37 0.79 -0.32
CA GLU A 37 -15.66 2.03 0.40
C GLU A 37 -14.42 2.53 1.15
N GLU A 38 -13.72 1.68 1.89
CA GLU A 38 -12.47 2.01 2.57
C GLU A 38 -11.40 2.55 1.59
N ILE A 39 -11.27 1.93 0.41
CA ILE A 39 -10.36 2.41 -0.64
C ILE A 39 -10.79 3.79 -1.16
N ILE A 40 -12.08 4.02 -1.33
CA ILE A 40 -12.63 5.30 -1.82
C ILE A 40 -12.38 6.39 -0.79
N ASP A 41 -12.66 6.12 0.49
CA ASP A 41 -12.48 7.07 1.59
C ASP A 41 -11.00 7.42 1.76
N PHE A 42 -10.12 6.42 1.79
CA PHE A 42 -8.68 6.64 1.85
C PHE A 42 -8.18 7.48 0.66
N TRP A 43 -8.67 7.21 -0.56
CA TRP A 43 -8.32 8.01 -1.73
C TRP A 43 -8.89 9.43 -1.68
N ALA A 44 -10.12 9.61 -1.17
CA ALA A 44 -10.73 10.92 -1.03
C ALA A 44 -9.96 11.83 -0.06
N GLU A 45 -9.37 11.26 0.99
CA GLU A 45 -8.56 11.99 1.96
C GLU A 45 -7.13 12.29 1.50
N ASN A 46 -6.51 11.36 0.75
CA ASN A 46 -5.07 11.42 0.43
C ASN A 46 -4.76 11.77 -1.03
N GLY A 47 -5.77 11.70 -1.90
CA GLY A 47 -5.66 11.99 -3.32
C GLY A 47 -5.45 13.48 -3.59
N LEU A 48 -4.54 13.79 -4.51
CA LEU A 48 -4.34 15.15 -5.00
C LEU A 48 -5.35 15.50 -6.10
N GLU A 49 -5.42 16.78 -6.44
CA GLU A 49 -6.30 17.27 -7.50
C GLU A 49 -6.01 16.55 -8.82
N HIS A 50 -7.06 15.98 -9.42
CA HIS A 50 -6.99 15.21 -10.67
C HIS A 50 -6.02 14.00 -10.61
N GLU A 51 -5.77 13.46 -9.43
CA GLU A 51 -4.94 12.26 -9.24
C GLU A 51 -5.80 10.99 -9.19
N ARG A 52 -5.52 10.02 -10.05
CA ARG A 52 -6.21 8.72 -10.01
C ARG A 52 -5.61 7.87 -8.89
N CYS A 53 -6.42 6.95 -8.33
CA CYS A 53 -5.99 6.03 -7.27
C CYS A 53 -4.66 5.31 -7.57
N GLY A 54 -4.43 4.84 -8.81
CA GLY A 54 -3.15 4.22 -9.18
C GLY A 54 -1.94 5.16 -9.11
N GLU A 55 -2.13 6.45 -9.37
CA GLU A 55 -1.08 7.48 -9.29
C GLU A 55 -0.78 7.82 -7.83
N MET A 56 -1.82 7.89 -7.00
CA MET A 56 -1.67 8.03 -5.55
C MET A 56 -0.86 6.85 -4.97
N ILE A 57 -1.18 5.61 -5.36
CA ILE A 57 -0.44 4.41 -4.92
C ILE A 57 1.04 4.49 -5.32
N ASP A 58 1.35 4.94 -6.53
CA ASP A 58 2.75 5.10 -6.99
C ASP A 58 3.49 6.20 -6.20
N ARG A 59 2.78 7.29 -5.85
CA ARG A 59 3.33 8.40 -5.07
C ARG A 59 3.58 8.05 -3.61
N ILE A 60 2.61 7.45 -2.92
CA ILE A 60 2.73 7.15 -1.48
C ILE A 60 3.39 5.80 -1.22
N GLY A 61 3.38 4.90 -2.20
CA GLY A 61 3.87 3.52 -2.10
C GLY A 61 2.80 2.52 -1.66
N LEU A 62 2.88 1.30 -2.21
CA LEU A 62 1.93 0.22 -1.95
C LEU A 62 1.79 -0.12 -0.47
N ALA A 63 2.89 -0.12 0.30
CA ALA A 63 2.84 -0.44 1.73
C ALA A 63 1.97 0.55 2.54
N ASN A 64 2.13 1.85 2.31
CA ASN A 64 1.33 2.88 2.97
C ASN A 64 -0.15 2.82 2.54
N PHE A 65 -0.40 2.49 1.28
CA PHE A 65 -1.77 2.27 0.80
C PHE A 65 -2.43 1.09 1.51
N LEU A 66 -1.75 -0.04 1.62
CA LEU A 66 -2.24 -1.26 2.28
C LEU A 66 -2.52 -1.03 3.77
N GLU A 67 -1.60 -0.36 4.48
CA GLU A 67 -1.82 0.08 5.87
C GLU A 67 -3.06 0.97 6.00
N GLY A 68 -3.21 1.94 5.07
CA GLY A 68 -4.33 2.88 5.06
C GLY A 68 -5.70 2.23 4.87
N ILE A 69 -5.77 1.07 4.21
CA ILE A 69 -7.01 0.31 3.99
C ILE A 69 -7.08 -0.96 4.85
N GLY A 70 -6.20 -1.10 5.86
CA GLY A 70 -6.23 -2.25 6.77
C GLY A 70 -5.91 -3.61 6.16
N VAL A 71 -5.19 -3.67 5.02
CA VAL A 71 -4.83 -4.92 4.34
C VAL A 71 -3.39 -5.31 4.65
N ASP A 72 -3.18 -6.56 5.08
CA ASP A 72 -1.85 -7.11 5.32
C ASP A 72 -1.06 -7.32 4.01
N VAL A 73 0.27 -7.16 4.09
CA VAL A 73 1.16 -7.39 2.95
C VAL A 73 1.27 -8.88 2.59
N ASP A 74 1.16 -9.20 1.30
CA ASP A 74 1.30 -10.57 0.78
C ASP A 74 2.30 -10.61 -0.39
N PRO A 75 3.21 -11.61 -0.46
CA PRO A 75 4.17 -11.74 -1.56
C PRO A 75 3.55 -11.81 -2.96
N ASN A 76 2.33 -12.33 -3.10
CA ASN A 76 1.60 -12.42 -4.37
C ASN A 76 1.13 -11.05 -4.89
N MET A 77 1.25 -9.98 -4.10
CA MET A 77 0.96 -8.60 -4.51
C MET A 77 2.08 -8.01 -5.40
N VAL A 78 3.26 -8.62 -5.43
CA VAL A 78 4.42 -8.15 -6.20
C VAL A 78 4.94 -9.21 -7.17
N ALA A 79 5.39 -8.78 -8.35
CA ALA A 79 5.99 -9.69 -9.33
C ALA A 79 7.43 -10.09 -8.96
N HIS A 80 8.17 -9.18 -8.31
CA HIS A 80 9.48 -9.44 -7.77
C HIS A 80 9.77 -8.48 -6.60
N PRO A 81 10.61 -8.87 -5.63
CA PRO A 81 11.09 -7.95 -4.60
C PRO A 81 11.88 -6.80 -5.21
N ARG A 82 11.87 -5.65 -4.53
CA ARG A 82 12.71 -4.50 -4.91
C ARG A 82 14.18 -4.88 -5.08
N THR A 83 14.83 -4.26 -6.06
CA THR A 83 16.27 -4.40 -6.32
C THR A 83 17.10 -3.27 -5.72
N SER A 84 16.46 -2.16 -5.35
CA SER A 84 17.11 -1.05 -4.65
C SER A 84 17.17 -1.31 -3.14
N ASN A 85 18.19 -0.78 -2.48
CA ASN A 85 18.45 -0.95 -1.04
C ASN A 85 17.89 0.19 -0.17
N TYR A 86 17.13 1.14 -0.73
CA TYR A 86 16.55 2.26 0.02
C TYR A 86 15.29 1.86 0.81
N VAL A 87 15.46 1.05 1.84
CA VAL A 87 14.38 0.59 2.71
C VAL A 87 14.05 1.68 3.73
N ARG A 88 12.79 2.11 3.75
CA ARG A 88 12.27 2.98 4.81
C ARG A 88 11.92 2.10 6.01
N MET A 89 12.36 2.52 7.18
CA MET A 89 12.06 1.88 8.47
C MET A 89 11.53 2.97 9.40
N ASP A 90 10.41 2.73 10.07
CA ASP A 90 9.81 3.71 10.99
C ASP A 90 10.36 3.57 12.43
N THR A 91 11.26 2.63 12.69
CA THR A 91 11.88 2.34 14.00
C THR A 91 13.29 2.94 14.19
N TRP A 92 13.60 4.03 13.48
CA TRP A 92 14.94 4.64 13.51
C TRP A 92 15.40 5.01 14.93
N ASP A 93 14.53 5.62 15.72
CA ASP A 93 14.86 6.08 17.07
C ASP A 93 15.22 4.92 18.01
N GLU A 94 14.55 3.78 17.87
CA GLU A 94 14.86 2.56 18.63
C GLU A 94 16.23 2.00 18.26
N GLU A 95 16.56 1.96 16.96
CA GLU A 95 17.86 1.48 16.50
C GLU A 95 19.00 2.43 16.89
N ALA A 96 18.75 3.74 16.90
CA ALA A 96 19.69 4.74 17.39
C ALA A 96 19.95 4.56 18.90
N ALA A 97 18.90 4.35 19.70
CA ALA A 97 19.04 4.08 21.14
C ALA A 97 19.88 2.81 21.42
N LYS A 98 19.59 1.71 20.70
CA LYS A 98 20.38 0.46 20.79
C LYS A 98 21.86 0.69 20.45
N TRP A 99 22.16 1.57 19.50
CA TRP A 99 23.55 1.90 19.14
C TRP A 99 24.27 2.68 20.23
N GLU A 100 23.62 3.67 20.84
CA GLU A 100 24.16 4.44 21.96
C GLU A 100 24.44 3.55 23.19
N GLU A 101 23.55 2.60 23.49
CA GLU A 101 23.75 1.63 24.56
C GLU A 101 24.98 0.74 24.31
N ARG A 102 25.13 0.20 23.09
CA ARG A 102 26.29 -0.62 22.70
C ARG A 102 27.59 0.17 22.80
N LYS A 103 27.58 1.46 22.43
CA LYS A 103 28.74 2.35 22.56
C LYS A 103 29.16 2.60 24.01
N LYS A 104 28.22 2.62 24.95
CA LYS A 104 28.51 2.78 26.38
C LYS A 104 28.98 1.48 27.05
N ALA A 105 28.65 0.33 26.46
CA ALA A 105 28.97 -0.99 26.97
C ALA A 105 30.34 -1.54 26.54
N GLY A 106 30.98 -0.92 25.53
CA GLY A 106 32.36 -1.21 25.09
C GLY A 106 33.33 -0.15 25.57
#